data_AF-A0A433J2U9-F1
#
_entry.id   AF-A0A433J2U9-F1
#
_cell.length_a   1.000
_cell.length_b   1.000
_cell.length_c   1.000
_cell.angle_alpha   90.00
_cell.angle_beta   90.00
_cell.angle_gamma   90.00
#
_symmetry.space_group_name_H-M   'P 1'
#
loop_
_entity.id
_entity.type
_entity.pdbx_description
1 polymer ?
#
loop_
_entity_poly.entity_id
_entity_poly.type
_entity_poly.pdbx_seq_one_letter_code
_entity_poly.pdbx_strand_id
1 'polypeptide(L)' 'MSLSRRCAETLIDLVEIKLSCLEITDREDMREKELLMRCVQELNAELRGENGSAAAFAAPKKRGRRPKHLQLHELHSA' A
#
# COMPACT_ATOMS: atom_id res chain seq x y z
N MET A 1 -10.86 11.59 -13.77
CA MET A 1 -9.57 12.26 -13.54
C MET A 1 -8.51 11.29 -14.01
N SER A 2 -7.76 11.61 -15.07
CA SER A 2 -6.58 10.82 -15.45
C SER A 2 -5.40 11.28 -14.60
N LEU A 3 -4.65 10.34 -14.04
CA LEU A 3 -3.41 10.64 -13.33
C LEU A 3 -2.33 11.01 -14.34
N SER A 4 -1.48 12.01 -14.06
CA SER A 4 -0.34 12.27 -14.95
C SER A 4 0.67 11.11 -14.86
N ARG A 5 1.37 10.81 -15.97
CA ARG A 5 2.41 9.76 -16.01
C ARG A 5 3.43 9.93 -14.88
N ARG A 6 3.94 11.14 -14.69
CA ARG A 6 4.91 11.46 -13.63
C ARG A 6 4.34 11.20 -12.24
N CYS A 7 3.06 11.52 -12.01
CA CYS A 7 2.40 11.19 -10.75
C CYS A 7 2.30 9.68 -10.53
N ALA A 8 2.00 8.88 -11.56
CA ALA A 8 1.89 7.43 -11.44
C ALA A 8 3.26 6.80 -11.15
N GLU A 9 4.31 7.24 -11.83
CA GLU A 9 5.70 6.83 -11.57
C GLU A 9 6.10 7.14 -10.12
N THR A 10 5.84 8.38 -9.65
CA THR A 10 6.13 8.74 -8.25
C THR A 10 5.32 7.92 -7.23
N LEU A 11 4.06 7.57 -7.53
CA LEU A 11 3.27 6.72 -6.65
C LEU A 11 3.81 5.28 -6.61
N ILE A 12 4.27 4.75 -7.74
CA ILE A 12 4.93 3.44 -7.80
C ILE A 12 6.17 3.45 -6.90
N ASP A 13 7.05 4.44 -7.05
CA ASP A 13 8.26 4.57 -6.21
C ASP A 13 7.92 4.56 -4.71
N LEU A 14 6.92 5.34 -4.31
CA LEU A 14 6.49 5.42 -2.90
C LEU A 14 5.95 4.09 -2.37
N VAL A 15 5.20 3.35 -3.19
CA VAL A 15 4.66 2.04 -2.83
C VAL A 15 5.76 0.99 -2.75
N GLU A 16 6.72 1.01 -3.67
CA GLU A 16 7.88 0.12 -3.66
C GLU A 16 8.79 0.37 -2.44
N ILE A 17 9.03 1.63 -2.10
CA ILE A 17 9.74 2.01 -0.85
C ILE A 17 9.00 1.47 0.36
N LYS A 18 7.66 1.57 0.40
CA LYS A 18 6.89 1.04 1.52
C LYS A 18 6.95 -0.49 1.61
N LEU A 19 6.88 -1.17 0.46
CA LEU A 19 7.00 -2.63 0.39
C LEU A 19 8.38 -3.12 0.85
N SER A 20 9.45 -2.41 0.51
CA SER A 20 10.82 -2.80 0.90
C SER A 20 11.06 -2.74 2.41
N CYS A 21 10.36 -1.84 3.10
CA CYS A 21 10.42 -1.72 4.56
C CYS A 21 9.32 -2.49 5.30
N LEU A 22 8.40 -3.17 4.60
CA LEU A 22 7.27 -3.85 5.23
C LEU A 22 7.67 -5.21 5.81
N GLU A 23 7.74 -5.29 7.13
CA GLU A 23 7.90 -6.54 7.86
C GLU A 23 6.56 -7.22 8.11
N ILE A 24 6.43 -8.48 7.68
CA ILE A 24 5.23 -9.28 7.89
C ILE A 24 5.30 -9.96 9.25
N THR A 25 4.58 -9.43 10.23
CA THR A 25 4.50 -9.98 11.59
C THR A 25 3.14 -10.62 11.88
N ASP A 26 2.10 -10.25 11.14
CA ASP A 26 0.77 -10.80 11.29
C ASP A 26 -0.05 -10.81 9.98
N ARG A 27 -1.32 -11.24 10.07
CA ARG A 27 -2.26 -11.28 8.94
C ARG A 27 -2.67 -9.90 8.45
N GLU A 28 -2.55 -8.85 9.26
CA GLU A 28 -2.83 -7.48 8.81
C GLU A 28 -1.70 -6.98 7.91
N ASP A 29 -0.45 -7.22 8.30
CA ASP A 29 0.72 -6.88 7.47
C ASP A 29 0.68 -7.64 6.13
N MET A 30 0.29 -8.92 6.14
CA MET A 30 0.12 -9.70 4.91
C MET A 30 -0.94 -9.08 3.99
N ARG A 31 -2.08 -8.65 4.53
CA ARG A 31 -3.13 -7.96 3.77
C ARG A 31 -2.66 -6.61 3.24
N GLU A 32 -1.87 -5.87 4.02
CA GLU A 32 -1.29 -4.61 3.57
C GLU A 32 -0.31 -4.82 2.42
N LYS A 33 0.55 -5.85 2.49
CA LYS A 33 1.45 -6.24 1.41
C LYS A 33 0.68 -6.52 0.12
N GLU A 34 -0.36 -7.34 0.21
CA GLU A 34 -1.21 -7.69 -0.95
C GLU A 34 -1.86 -6.44 -1.58
N LEU A 35 -2.36 -5.51 -0.75
CA LEU A 35 -2.92 -4.25 -1.22
C LEU A 35 -1.86 -3.40 -1.95
N LEU A 36 -0.67 -3.24 -1.36
CA LEU A 36 0.40 -2.45 -1.96
C LEU A 36 0.89 -3.05 -3.29
N MET A 37 1.04 -4.38 -3.37
CA MET A 37 1.39 -5.06 -4.63
C MET A 37 0.34 -4.82 -5.72
N ARG A 38 -0.95 -4.80 -5.37
CA ARG A 38 -2.03 -4.46 -6.33
C ARG A 38 -1.98 -3.01 -6.76
N CYS A 39 -1.73 -2.07 -5.84
CA CYS A 39 -1.55 -0.66 -6.22
C CYS A 39 -0.46 -0.49 -7.28
N VAL A 40 0.66 -1.22 -7.17
CA VAL A 40 1.69 -1.22 -8.22
C VAL A 40 1.15 -1.74 -9.55
N GLN A 41 0.37 -2.82 -9.54
CA GLN A 41 -0.23 -3.38 -10.77
C GLN A 41 -1.21 -2.40 -11.42
N GLU A 42 -2.07 -1.75 -10.63
CA GLU A 42 -3.05 -0.76 -11.09
C GLU A 42 -2.36 0.47 -11.66
N LEU A 43 -1.35 1.01 -10.97
CA LEU A 43 -0.59 2.16 -11.44
C LEU A 43 0.18 1.84 -12.74
N ASN A 44 0.73 0.63 -12.86
CA ASN A 44 1.36 0.18 -14.09
C ASN A 44 0.35 0.00 -15.24
N ALA A 45 -0.87 -0.45 -14.96
CA ALA A 45 -1.94 -0.51 -15.95
C ALA A 45 -2.33 0.89 -16.45
N GLU A 46 -2.49 1.85 -15.52
CA GLU A 46 -2.74 3.26 -15.87
C GLU A 46 -1.61 3.84 -16.72
N LEU A 47 -0.35 3.51 -16.43
CA LEU A 47 0.80 3.92 -17.25
C LEU A 47 0.78 3.33 -18.68
N ARG A 48 0.16 2.16 -18.87
CA ARG A 48 -0.06 1.55 -20.19
C ARG A 48 -1.33 2.07 -20.89
N GLY A 49 -2.11 2.93 -20.24
CA GLY A 49 -3.41 3.38 -20.74
C GLY A 49 -4.52 2.33 -20.61
N GLU A 50 -4.30 1.31 -19.78
CA GLU A 50 -5.29 0.31 -19.41
C GLU A 50 -6.11 0.82 -18.20
N ASN A 51 -7.39 0.44 -18.11
CA ASN A 51 -8.21 0.81 -16.97
C ASN A 51 -7.84 -0.04 -15.74
N GLY A 52 -7.02 0.52 -14.85
CA GLY A 52 -6.55 -0.18 -13.63
C GLY A 52 -7.67 -0.55 -12.66
N SER A 53 -8.82 0.16 -12.74
CA SER A 53 -9.98 -0.09 -11.88
C SER A 53 -10.74 -1.40 -12.17
N ALA A 54 -10.44 -2.08 -13.29
CA ALA A 54 -11.12 -3.31 -13.68
C ALA A 54 -10.82 -4.50 -12.75
N ALA A 55 -9.79 -4.42 -11.91
CA ALA A 55 -9.54 -5.40 -10.86
C ALA A 55 -10.46 -5.10 -9.66
N ALA A 56 -11.63 -5.75 -9.62
CA ALA A 56 -12.52 -5.68 -8.46
C ALA A 56 -11.82 -6.23 -7.20
N PHE A 57 -11.15 -5.35 -6.45
CA PHE A 57 -10.56 -5.67 -5.16
C PHE A 57 -11.40 -5.02 -4.06
N ALA A 58 -12.01 -5.84 -3.22
CA ALA A 58 -12.52 -5.37 -1.95
C ALA A 58 -11.32 -5.06 -1.05
N ALA A 59 -10.83 -3.81 -1.13
CA ALA A 59 -9.78 -3.33 -0.23
C ALA A 59 -10.20 -3.65 1.21
N PRO A 60 -9.40 -4.40 1.99
CA PRO A 60 -9.74 -4.71 3.37
C PRO A 60 -10.00 -3.39 4.10
N LYS A 61 -11.15 -3.26 4.76
CA LYS A 61 -11.45 -2.08 5.58
C LYS A 61 -10.25 -1.88 6.52
N LYS A 62 -9.55 -0.74 6.39
CA LYS A 62 -8.47 -0.36 7.31
C LYS A 62 -9.08 -0.32 8.71
N ARG A 63 -8.93 -1.40 9.47
CA ARG A 63 -9.14 -1.36 10.91
C ARG A 63 -8.02 -0.46 11.40
N GLY A 64 -8.37 0.71 11.95
CA GLY A 64 -7.42 1.74 12.33
C GLY A 64 -6.44 1.20 13.36
N ARG A 65 -5.38 0.54 12.91
CA ARG A 65 -4.26 0.17 13.77
C ARG A 65 -3.43 1.43 13.96
N ARG A 66 -3.14 1.77 15.22
CA ARG A 66 -2.10 2.76 15.52
C ARG A 66 -0.80 2.28 14.85
N PRO A 67 -0.04 3.17 14.20
CA PRO A 67 1.27 2.83 13.63
C PRO A 67 2.16 2.10 14.65
N LYS A 68 2.93 1.08 14.23
CA LYS A 68 3.77 0.28 15.14
C LYS A 68 4.75 1.12 15.96
N HIS A 69 5.26 2.23 15.41
CA HIS A 69 6.13 3.18 16.13
C HIS A 69 5.41 3.93 17.26
N LEU A 70 4.07 4.06 17.19
CA LEU A 70 3.24 4.56 18.30
C LEU A 70 2.92 3.47 19.33
N GLN A 71 2.98 2.18 18.97
CA GLN A 71 2.79 1.07 19.93
C GLN A 71 4.04 0.85 20.80
N LEU A 72 5.24 1.05 20.24
CA LEU A 72 6.51 0.92 20.97
C LEU A 72 6.64 1.86 22.18
N HIS A 73 6.01 3.04 22.13
CA HIS A 73 6.07 4.03 23.22
C HIS A 73 5.36 3.54 24.51
N GLU A 74 4.43 2.59 24.40
CA GLU A 74 3.68 2.04 25.54
C GLU A 74 4.39 0.84 26.19
N LEU A 75 5.41 0.25 25.56
CA LEU A 75 6.16 -0.89 26.12
C LEU A 75 7.25 -0.49 27.13
N HIS A 76 7.71 0.77 27.10
CA HIS A 76 8.75 1.28 28.00
C HIS A 76 8.22 2.24 29.08
N SER A 77 6.90 2.31 29.26
CA SER A 77 6.24 3.15 30.27
C SER A 77 5.67 2.37 31.46
N ALA A 78 6.12 1.12 31.66
CA ALA A 78 5.79 0.29 32.83
C ALA A 78 6.94 0.25 33.84
#